data_AF-A0A6B3HV58-F1
#
_entry.id   AF-A0A6B3HV58-F1
#
_cell.length_a   1.000
_cell.length_b   1.000
_cell.length_c   1.000
_cell.angle_alpha   90.00
_cell.angle_beta   90.00
_cell.angle_gamma   90.00
#
_symmetry.space_group_name_H-M   'P 1'
#
loop_
_entity.id
_entity.type
_entity.pdbx_description
1 polymer ?
#
loop_
_entity_poly.entity_id
_entity_poly.type
_entity_poly.pdbx_seq_one_letter_code
_entity_poly.pdbx_strand_id
1 'polypeptide(L)'
;PPTDVHRAHLRWAATQHDWGPDERRKDNGWLAAEEWLYARRGPTRECLGGFGDKVMGTLERPKNPSARDAGAVTRSAPFGLLVGWEPQLVLQLAVECAAQSHGHPAAQLAAGAFAVLVHGLARGETLDGS
;
A
#
# COMPACT_ATOMS: atom_id res chain seq x y z
N PRO A 1 -6.14 10.05 2.54
CA PRO A 1 -4.85 10.64 2.98
C PRO A 1 -3.81 9.55 3.25
N PRO A 2 -2.50 9.76 3.02
CA PRO A 2 -1.47 8.71 3.22
C PRO A 2 -1.44 8.11 4.63
N THR A 3 -1.76 8.92 5.63
CA THR A 3 -1.85 8.51 7.04
C THR A 3 -2.98 7.52 7.30
N ASP A 4 -4.12 7.64 6.60
CA ASP A 4 -5.23 6.68 6.71
C ASP A 4 -4.86 5.33 6.09
N VAL A 5 -4.19 5.38 4.94
CA VAL A 5 -3.66 4.18 4.28
C VAL A 5 -2.62 3.51 5.16
N HIS A 6 -1.74 4.28 5.82
CA HIS A 6 -0.77 3.73 6.76
C HIS A 6 -1.45 3.00 7.92
N ARG A 7 -2.46 3.62 8.57
CA ARG A 7 -3.23 2.98 9.65
C ARG A 7 -3.93 1.71 9.16
N ALA A 8 -4.46 1.70 7.94
CA ALA A 8 -5.03 0.48 7.34
C ALA A 8 -3.97 -0.62 7.16
N HIS A 9 -2.76 -0.29 6.68
CA HIS A 9 -1.66 -1.25 6.56
C HIS A 9 -1.18 -1.78 7.91
N LEU A 10 -1.16 -0.96 8.98
CA LEU A 10 -0.82 -1.44 10.32
C LEU A 10 -1.86 -2.45 10.84
N ARG A 11 -3.14 -2.22 10.57
CA ARG A 11 -4.21 -3.18 10.91
C ARG A 11 -4.05 -4.48 10.13
N TRP A 12 -3.75 -4.41 8.83
CA TRP A 12 -3.43 -5.59 8.03
C TRP A 12 -2.16 -6.31 8.52
N ALA A 13 -1.11 -5.57 8.87
CA ALA A 13 0.14 -6.16 9.35
C ALA A 13 -0.07 -6.97 10.63
N ALA A 14 -0.95 -6.51 11.53
CA ALA A 14 -1.33 -7.28 12.71
C ALA A 14 -1.92 -8.66 12.35
N THR A 15 -2.75 -8.75 11.31
CA THR A 15 -3.29 -10.05 10.86
C THR A 15 -2.23 -10.96 10.26
N GLN A 16 -1.04 -10.45 9.91
CA GLN A 16 0.06 -11.28 9.43
C GLN A 16 0.88 -11.92 10.57
N HIS A 17 0.56 -11.61 11.83
CA HIS A 17 1.27 -12.05 13.03
C HIS A 17 0.35 -12.69 14.08
N ASP A 18 -0.84 -12.14 14.26
CA ASP A 18 -1.83 -12.63 15.22
C ASP A 18 -2.44 -13.96 14.74
N TRP A 19 -2.88 -14.80 15.68
CA TRP A 19 -3.51 -16.10 15.36
C TRP A 19 -4.94 -15.97 14.82
N GLY A 20 -5.63 -14.88 15.14
CA GLY A 20 -7.02 -14.66 14.75
C GLY A 20 -7.56 -13.31 15.23
N PRO A 21 -8.82 -13.00 14.92
CA PRO A 21 -9.51 -11.80 15.37
C PRO A 21 -9.43 -11.57 16.88
N ASP A 22 -9.13 -10.32 17.29
CA ASP A 22 -9.17 -9.90 18.70
C ASP A 22 -10.30 -8.89 18.90
N GLU A 23 -11.47 -9.37 19.32
CA GLU A 23 -12.69 -8.57 19.52
C GLU A 23 -12.52 -7.45 20.58
N ARG A 24 -11.46 -7.51 21.40
CA ARG A 24 -11.15 -6.45 22.37
C ARG A 24 -10.63 -5.18 21.69
N ARG A 25 -10.12 -5.26 20.45
CA ARG A 25 -9.57 -4.13 19.68
C ARG A 25 -10.67 -3.44 18.85
N LYS A 26 -11.49 -2.61 19.49
CA LYS A 26 -12.67 -1.97 18.89
C LYS A 26 -12.37 -1.02 17.71
N ASP A 27 -11.16 -0.46 17.64
CA ASP A 27 -10.78 0.53 16.61
C ASP A 27 -10.28 -0.11 15.28
N ASN A 28 -10.24 -1.44 15.21
CA ASN A 28 -9.72 -2.13 14.03
C ASN A 28 -10.72 -2.18 12.85
N GLY A 29 -12.00 -1.92 13.11
CA GLY A 29 -13.06 -1.99 12.10
C GLY A 29 -13.41 -3.43 11.69
N TRP A 30 -14.43 -3.56 10.84
CA TRP A 30 -15.05 -4.85 10.51
C TRP A 30 -14.09 -5.83 9.82
N LEU A 31 -13.18 -5.37 8.96
CA LEU A 31 -12.26 -6.25 8.25
C LEU A 31 -11.38 -7.06 9.22
N ALA A 32 -10.97 -6.49 10.35
CA ALA A 32 -10.15 -7.23 11.31
C ALA A 32 -10.91 -8.35 12.05
N ALA A 33 -12.23 -8.44 11.91
CA ALA A 33 -13.01 -9.58 12.41
C ALA A 33 -12.94 -10.80 11.47
N GLU A 34 -12.40 -10.62 10.27
CA GLU A 34 -12.40 -11.64 9.22
C GLU A 34 -11.21 -12.61 9.37
N GLU A 35 -11.47 -13.85 9.82
CA GLU A 35 -10.44 -14.88 10.04
C GLU A 35 -9.55 -15.14 8.81
N TRP A 36 -10.09 -15.00 7.60
CA TRP A 36 -9.35 -15.24 6.36
C TRP A 36 -8.22 -14.23 6.12
N LEU A 37 -8.22 -13.07 6.79
CA LEU A 37 -7.09 -12.11 6.76
C LEU A 37 -5.89 -12.56 7.61
N TYR A 38 -6.08 -13.51 8.52
CA TYR A 38 -5.05 -14.00 9.44
C TYR A 38 -4.16 -15.10 8.83
N ALA A 39 -4.44 -15.49 7.58
CA ALA A 39 -3.60 -16.38 6.81
C ALA A 39 -2.49 -15.60 6.07
N ARG A 40 -1.22 -15.93 6.34
CA ARG A 40 -0.07 -15.31 5.66
C ARG A 40 0.11 -15.87 4.24
N ARG A 41 -0.13 -15.04 3.22
CA ARG A 41 -0.07 -15.42 1.79
C ARG A 41 1.14 -14.82 1.06
N GLY A 42 2.32 -15.03 1.62
CA GLY A 42 3.59 -14.62 1.01
C GLY A 42 3.91 -13.11 0.97
N PRO A 43 3.57 -12.29 1.99
CA PRO A 43 4.08 -10.91 2.04
C PRO A 43 5.61 -10.89 2.14
N THR A 44 6.26 -9.96 1.42
CA THR A 44 7.71 -9.80 1.44
C THR A 44 8.21 -9.34 2.81
N ARG A 45 9.49 -9.60 3.12
CA ARG A 45 10.09 -9.20 4.39
C ARG A 45 10.14 -7.67 4.51
N GLU A 46 10.39 -7.00 3.40
CA GLU A 46 10.42 -5.56 3.24
C GLU A 46 9.03 -4.96 3.52
N CYS A 47 7.96 -5.60 3.02
CA CYS A 47 6.59 -5.21 3.34
C CYS A 47 6.30 -5.34 4.85
N LEU A 48 6.56 -6.50 5.42
CA LEU A 48 6.32 -6.74 6.86
C LEU A 48 7.17 -5.83 7.75
N GLY A 49 8.45 -5.64 7.41
CA GLY A 49 9.35 -4.75 8.15
C GLY A 49 8.94 -3.29 8.06
N GLY A 50 8.41 -2.85 6.91
CA GLY A 50 7.89 -1.49 6.73
C GLY A 50 6.72 -1.16 7.65
N PHE A 51 5.86 -2.14 7.91
CA PHE A 51 4.67 -2.01 8.75
C PHE A 51 4.81 -2.69 10.13
N GLY A 52 6.03 -3.02 10.53
CA GLY A 52 6.32 -3.70 11.80
C GLY A 52 6.27 -2.78 13.04
N ASP A 53 6.17 -1.47 12.83
CA ASP A 53 6.05 -0.46 13.88
C ASP A 53 5.10 0.68 13.45
N LYS A 54 4.84 1.62 14.36
CA LYS A 54 3.90 2.74 14.12
C LYS A 54 4.54 3.97 13.46
N VAL A 55 5.83 3.94 13.14
CA VAL A 55 6.53 5.06 12.50
C VAL A 55 6.29 4.99 11.00
N MET A 56 5.52 5.94 10.47
CA MET A 56 5.25 6.02 9.04
C MET A 56 6.51 6.44 8.28
N GLY A 57 6.87 5.69 7.23
CA GLY A 57 7.87 6.14 6.26
C GLY A 57 7.34 7.31 5.43
N THR A 58 8.20 8.28 5.13
CA THR A 58 7.90 9.43 4.26
C THR A 58 8.86 9.45 3.07
N LEU A 59 8.68 10.37 2.12
CA LEU A 59 9.61 10.51 1.00
C LEU A 59 11.01 10.98 1.47
N GLU A 60 11.05 11.82 2.51
CA GLU A 60 12.29 12.30 3.12
C GLU A 60 12.95 11.21 3.98
N ARG A 61 12.15 10.37 4.63
CA ARG A 61 12.60 9.30 5.53
C ARG A 61 11.85 8.00 5.25
N PRO A 62 12.14 7.31 4.13
CA PRO A 62 11.37 6.13 3.77
C PRO A 62 11.77 4.91 4.58
N LYS A 63 10.86 3.94 4.68
CA LYS A 63 11.17 2.60 5.21
C LYS A 63 11.99 1.81 4.20
N ASN A 64 12.89 0.94 4.67
CA ASN A 64 13.67 0.02 3.85
C ASN A 64 14.29 0.66 2.57
N PRO A 65 15.29 1.55 2.69
CA PRO A 65 15.85 2.29 1.54
C PRO A 65 16.44 1.42 0.42
N SER A 66 16.82 0.17 0.72
CA SER A 66 17.36 -0.79 -0.25
C SER A 66 16.32 -1.71 -0.90
N ALA A 67 15.05 -1.65 -0.48
CA ALA A 67 13.98 -2.54 -0.97
C ALA A 67 13.58 -2.19 -2.42
N ARG A 68 13.99 -3.04 -3.37
CA ARG A 68 13.79 -2.86 -4.82
C ARG A 68 12.73 -3.79 -5.42
N ASP A 69 12.18 -4.71 -4.62
CA ASP A 69 11.21 -5.68 -5.09
C ASP A 69 9.85 -5.04 -5.42
N ALA A 70 9.00 -5.82 -6.09
CA ALA A 70 7.70 -5.37 -6.57
C ALA A 70 6.63 -5.24 -5.47
N GLY A 71 6.95 -5.50 -4.19
CA GLY A 71 5.96 -5.54 -3.10
C GLY A 71 5.16 -4.25 -2.95
N ALA A 72 5.78 -3.09 -3.18
CA ALA A 72 5.06 -1.81 -3.23
C ALA A 72 4.15 -1.67 -4.46
N VAL A 73 4.56 -2.18 -5.62
CA VAL A 73 3.81 -2.11 -6.88
C VAL A 73 2.53 -2.95 -6.78
N THR A 74 2.62 -4.20 -6.31
CA THR A 74 1.50 -5.15 -6.30
C THR A 74 0.26 -4.63 -5.56
N ARG A 75 0.46 -3.81 -4.52
CA ARG A 75 -0.65 -3.26 -3.71
C ARG A 75 -1.05 -1.83 -4.09
N SER A 76 -0.45 -1.24 -5.13
CA SER A 76 -0.74 0.14 -5.55
C SER A 76 -1.81 0.25 -6.65
N ALA A 77 -2.20 -0.86 -7.29
CA ALA A 77 -3.31 -0.87 -8.25
C ALA A 77 -4.59 -0.17 -7.75
N PRO A 78 -5.07 -0.41 -6.51
CA PRO A 78 -6.30 0.21 -6.02
C PRO A 78 -6.29 1.74 -5.99
N PHE A 79 -5.12 2.39 -5.93
CA PHE A 79 -5.05 3.86 -6.01
C PHE A 79 -5.54 4.38 -7.37
N GLY A 80 -5.42 3.59 -8.44
CA GLY A 80 -5.94 3.96 -9.76
C GLY A 80 -7.46 4.07 -9.82
N LEU A 81 -8.19 3.44 -8.89
CA LEU A 81 -9.65 3.48 -8.85
C LEU A 81 -10.21 4.82 -8.33
N LEU A 82 -9.35 5.77 -7.95
CA LEU A 82 -9.73 7.13 -7.60
C LEU A 82 -10.06 7.95 -8.86
N VAL A 83 -11.00 7.49 -9.69
CA VAL A 83 -11.30 8.04 -11.04
C VAL A 83 -11.71 9.51 -11.07
N GLY A 84 -12.15 10.07 -9.95
CA GLY A 84 -12.47 11.50 -9.79
C GLY A 84 -11.29 12.38 -9.41
N TRP A 85 -10.09 11.84 -9.28
CA TRP A 85 -8.87 12.58 -8.97
C TRP A 85 -8.06 12.84 -10.23
N GLU A 86 -7.25 13.91 -10.21
CA GLU A 86 -6.25 14.15 -11.25
C GLU A 86 -5.15 13.06 -11.20
N PRO A 87 -4.60 12.61 -12.34
CA PRO A 87 -3.58 11.56 -12.40
C PRO A 87 -2.35 11.86 -11.53
N GLN A 88 -1.96 13.14 -11.40
CA GLN A 88 -0.83 13.57 -10.58
C GLN A 88 -1.10 13.34 -9.08
N LEU A 89 -2.34 13.49 -8.62
CA LEU A 89 -2.71 13.22 -7.23
C LEU A 89 -2.73 11.71 -6.94
N VAL A 90 -3.14 10.90 -7.90
CA VAL A 90 -3.07 9.43 -7.82
C VAL A 90 -1.59 8.98 -7.72
N LEU A 91 -0.74 9.52 -8.59
CA LEU A 91 0.70 9.28 -8.57
C LEU A 91 1.31 9.64 -7.22
N GLN A 92 1.04 10.86 -6.74
CA GLN A 92 1.55 11.36 -5.47
C GLN A 92 1.15 10.45 -4.31
N LEU A 93 -0.14 10.12 -4.18
CA LEU A 93 -0.64 9.27 -3.11
C LEU A 93 0.01 7.88 -3.14
N ALA A 94 0.13 7.27 -4.33
CA ALA A 94 0.74 5.95 -4.48
C ALA A 94 2.23 5.95 -4.11
N VAL A 95 2.98 7.00 -4.49
CA VAL A 95 4.40 7.17 -4.16
C VAL A 95 4.59 7.39 -2.65
N GLU A 96 3.80 8.27 -2.04
CA GLU A 96 3.80 8.50 -0.59
C GLU A 96 3.47 7.23 0.21
N CYS A 97 2.52 6.41 -0.27
CA CYS A 97 2.16 5.14 0.35
C CYS A 97 3.22 4.04 0.13
N ALA A 98 3.91 4.04 -1.01
CA ALA A 98 5.01 3.11 -1.27
C ALA A 98 6.17 3.32 -0.29
N ALA A 99 6.51 4.59 0.00
CA ALA A 99 7.57 4.98 0.94
C ALA A 99 7.37 4.46 2.37
N GLN A 100 6.13 4.09 2.73
CA GLN A 100 5.80 3.51 4.03
C GLN A 100 6.34 2.09 4.22
N SER A 101 6.89 1.45 3.18
CA SER A 101 7.57 0.15 3.32
C SER A 101 8.74 -0.07 2.36
N HIS A 102 8.80 0.62 1.22
CA HIS A 102 9.87 0.49 0.24
C HIS A 102 10.45 1.86 -0.07
N GLY A 103 11.73 2.04 0.24
CA GLY A 103 12.40 3.33 0.17
C GLY A 103 13.25 3.53 -1.06
N HIS A 104 13.45 2.48 -1.85
CA HIS A 104 14.20 2.61 -3.08
C HIS A 104 13.38 3.42 -4.11
N PRO A 105 13.95 4.46 -4.75
CA PRO A 105 13.23 5.30 -5.70
C PRO A 105 12.55 4.52 -6.83
N ALA A 106 13.22 3.47 -7.33
CA ALA A 106 12.64 2.61 -8.38
C ALA A 106 11.35 1.90 -7.93
N ALA A 107 11.28 1.42 -6.69
CA ALA A 107 10.08 0.76 -6.16
C ALA A 107 8.92 1.76 -5.99
N GLN A 108 9.23 2.98 -5.52
CA GLN A 108 8.25 4.05 -5.35
C GLN A 108 7.70 4.54 -6.69
N LEU A 109 8.58 4.85 -7.65
CA LEU A 109 8.18 5.31 -8.98
C LEU A 109 7.42 4.24 -9.75
N ALA A 110 7.83 2.96 -9.66
CA ALA A 110 7.09 1.87 -10.27
C ALA A 110 5.68 1.71 -9.68
N ALA A 111 5.55 1.86 -8.35
CA ALA A 111 4.25 1.80 -7.67
C ALA A 111 3.33 2.94 -8.10
N GLY A 112 3.88 4.15 -8.24
CA GLY A 112 3.19 5.31 -8.77
C GLY A 112 2.75 5.14 -10.23
N ALA A 113 3.67 4.73 -11.10
CA ALA A 113 3.38 4.49 -12.52
C ALA A 113 2.28 3.43 -12.70
N PHE A 114 2.33 2.34 -11.93
CA PHE A 114 1.30 1.31 -11.99
C PHE A 114 -0.08 1.83 -11.56
N ALA A 115 -0.14 2.66 -10.51
CA ALA A 115 -1.39 3.30 -10.09
C ALA A 115 -1.97 4.21 -11.20
N VAL A 116 -1.13 4.99 -11.88
CA VAL A 116 -1.55 5.86 -12.99
C VAL A 116 -2.02 5.04 -14.21
N LEU A 117 -1.34 3.95 -14.54
CA LEU A 117 -1.79 3.05 -15.62
C LEU A 117 -3.19 2.48 -15.32
N VAL A 118 -3.41 1.99 -14.10
CA VAL A 118 -4.73 1.51 -13.67
C VAL A 118 -5.76 2.65 -13.69
N HIS A 119 -5.35 3.87 -13.36
CA HIS A 119 -6.21 5.04 -13.39
C HIS A 119 -6.71 5.39 -14.79
N GLY A 120 -5.81 5.44 -15.78
CA GLY A 120 -6.19 5.66 -17.19
C GLY A 120 -7.18 4.59 -17.67
N LEU A 121 -6.86 3.32 -17.43
CA LEU A 121 -7.75 2.20 -17.78
C LEU A 121 -9.12 2.31 -17.11
N ALA A 122 -9.16 2.67 -15.82
CA ALA A 122 -10.41 2.84 -15.07
C ALA A 122 -11.25 4.03 -15.59
N ARG A 123 -10.62 4.98 -16.29
CA ARG A 123 -11.26 6.12 -16.97
C ARG A 123 -11.62 5.84 -18.43
N GLY A 124 -11.34 4.63 -18.92
CA GLY A 124 -11.65 4.21 -20.28
C GLY A 124 -10.56 4.53 -21.32
N GLU A 125 -9.37 4.94 -20.88
CA GLU A 125 -8.21 5.06 -21.77
C GLU A 125 -7.71 3.68 -22.22
N THR A 126 -7.02 3.63 -23.36
CA THR A 126 -6.42 2.41 -23.90
C THR A 126 -4.95 2.29 -23.50
N LEU A 127 -4.38 1.08 -23.58
CA LEU A 127 -2.97 0.83 -23.23
C LEU A 127 -1.97 1.43 -24.23
N ASP A 128 -2.39 1.64 -25.47
CA ASP A 128 -1.60 2.23 -26.53
C ASP A 128 -1.63 3.77 -26.54
N GLY A 129 -2.44 4.39 -25.66
CA GLY A 129 -2.51 5.84 -25.49
C GLY A 129 -3.10 6.56 -26.71
N SER A 130 -3.95 5.88 -27.46
CA SER A 130 -4.59 6.33 -28.70
C SER A 130 -5.97 6.94 -28.51
#